data_AF-A0A0K2RVH9-F1
#
_entry.id   AF-A0A0K2RVH9-F1
#
_cell.length_a   1.000
_cell.length_b   1.000
_cell.length_c   1.000
_cell.angle_alpha   90.00
_cell.angle_beta   90.00
_cell.angle_gamma   90.00
#
_symmetry.space_group_name_H-M   'P 1'
#
loop_
_entity.id
_entity.type
_entity.pdbx_description
1 polymer ?
#
loop_
_entity_poly.entity_id
_entity_poly.type
_entity_poly.pdbx_seq_one_letter_code
_entity_poly.pdbx_strand_id
1 'polypeptide(L)'
;MKLFIGDLDRAFFAVVAPQALWILDFRWLLVLVLTALLLLLFKSHKLGLSLAYVVGFPLVLLCWKLPKFLIKKRSSLLVVGLAGIAFGIGSRTRPFTVALAVACLSGFMIYSKEVPWVIAGISGMVLTLIWWLSITTIDLLRSAAFIRAQKKFVNWALEKKLIDKLPAPIMPDRVTIKSWTADDAKKYRDSAGYRVLLAHALQFWAACLDDYRKGPSVVILNIMAALSLTFQIVLAFAFINQGVYSLVPSQYSGAATPDWWTFVYYSAAGTYFGEVSALAPVGVLAIVSKLFNGIFGVVVAGTVIISIVLNYRSVRADIDTDGVVRTLTKTAAEVEQTSSAQYQLSFRELETRLFAAGWGLLGVTHWLAARAEGQSEQWSASK
;
A
#
# COMPACT_ATOMS: atom_id res chain seq x y z
N MET A 1 13.86 -27.87 14.52
CA MET A 1 14.31 -26.46 14.62
C MET A 1 14.68 -26.17 16.07
N LYS A 2 15.89 -25.66 16.30
CA LYS A 2 16.39 -25.27 17.63
C LYS A 2 15.80 -23.90 17.98
N LEU A 3 14.94 -23.85 19.00
CA LEU A 3 14.35 -22.58 19.47
C LEU A 3 15.20 -21.92 20.57
N PHE A 4 16.11 -22.69 21.19
CA PHE A 4 17.11 -22.23 22.13
C PHE A 4 18.52 -22.58 21.63
N ILE A 5 19.50 -21.79 22.07
CA ILE A 5 20.93 -22.06 21.84
C ILE A 5 21.28 -23.34 22.60
N GLY A 6 21.16 -24.49 21.92
CA GLY A 6 21.41 -25.84 22.47
C GLY A 6 20.12 -26.65 22.70
N ASP A 7 20.17 -27.95 22.39
CA ASP A 7 19.09 -28.95 22.59
C ASP A 7 18.85 -29.27 24.10
N LEU A 8 18.93 -28.26 24.98
CA LEU A 8 18.74 -28.40 26.43
C LEU A 8 17.33 -28.90 26.78
N ASP A 9 16.33 -28.48 26.00
CA ASP A 9 14.94 -28.89 26.07
C ASP A 9 14.76 -30.38 25.73
N ARG A 10 15.42 -30.86 24.68
CA ARG A 10 15.36 -32.28 24.29
C ARG A 10 16.14 -33.17 25.25
N ALA A 11 17.29 -32.70 25.74
CA ALA A 11 18.09 -33.38 26.74
C ALA A 11 17.35 -33.49 28.09
N PHE A 12 16.67 -32.43 28.53
CA PHE A 12 15.87 -32.45 29.75
C PHE A 12 14.68 -33.40 29.68
N PHE A 13 13.88 -33.34 28.60
CA PHE A 13 12.73 -34.24 28.43
C PHE A 13 13.13 -35.70 28.19
N ALA A 14 14.29 -35.95 27.57
CA ALA A 14 14.82 -37.31 27.41
C ALA A 14 15.18 -37.95 28.77
N VAL A 15 15.58 -37.16 29.76
CA VAL A 15 15.93 -37.64 31.12
C VAL A 15 14.71 -37.71 32.04
N VAL A 16 13.81 -36.73 31.98
CA VAL A 16 12.70 -36.58 32.95
C VAL A 16 11.42 -37.29 32.51
N ALA A 17 11.09 -37.29 31.21
CA ALA A 17 9.84 -37.85 30.71
C ALA A 17 9.95 -38.28 29.23
N PRO A 18 10.66 -39.38 28.93
CA PRO A 18 10.92 -39.82 27.56
C PRO A 18 9.64 -40.14 26.76
N GLN A 19 8.57 -40.58 27.43
CA GLN A 19 7.26 -40.81 26.79
C GLN A 19 6.55 -39.53 26.30
N ALA A 20 6.99 -38.34 26.70
CA ALA A 20 6.40 -37.06 26.30
C ALA A 20 7.17 -36.35 25.17
N LEU A 21 8.20 -36.99 24.61
CA LEU A 21 9.03 -36.41 23.53
C LEU A 21 8.21 -36.02 22.29
N TRP A 22 7.10 -36.71 22.01
CA TRP A 22 6.21 -36.38 20.89
C TRP A 22 5.51 -35.01 21.05
N ILE A 23 5.36 -34.51 22.28
CA ILE A 23 4.77 -33.19 22.54
C ILE A 23 5.72 -32.08 22.04
N LEU A 24 7.03 -32.35 22.02
CA LEU A 24 8.03 -31.46 21.45
C LEU A 24 7.98 -31.40 19.92
N ASP A 25 7.25 -32.28 19.22
CA ASP A 25 7.03 -32.11 17.78
C ASP A 25 5.96 -31.04 17.50
N PHE A 26 5.12 -30.73 18.50
CA PHE A 26 4.09 -29.70 18.46
C PHE A 26 4.50 -28.39 19.17
N ARG A 27 5.80 -28.07 19.24
CA ARG A 27 6.36 -26.89 19.94
C ARG A 27 5.62 -25.57 19.68
N TRP A 28 5.15 -25.32 18.45
CA TRP A 28 4.38 -24.12 18.13
C TRP A 28 2.97 -24.10 18.73
N LEU A 29 2.31 -25.26 18.80
CA LEU A 29 1.05 -25.42 19.53
C LEU A 29 1.29 -25.27 21.03
N LEU A 30 2.41 -25.78 21.55
CA LEU A 30 2.82 -25.57 22.94
C LEU A 30 3.03 -24.08 23.24
N VAL A 31 3.75 -23.34 22.39
CA VAL A 31 3.92 -21.88 22.52
C VAL A 31 2.57 -21.17 22.41
N LEU A 32 1.68 -21.56 21.48
CA LEU A 32 0.33 -21.01 21.38
C LEU A 32 -0.51 -21.28 22.62
N VAL A 33 -0.44 -22.49 23.19
CA VAL A 33 -1.14 -22.89 24.42
C VAL A 33 -0.56 -22.17 25.62
N LEU A 34 0.76 -22.01 25.73
CA LEU A 34 1.42 -21.23 26.79
C LEU A 34 1.10 -19.75 26.67
N THR A 35 1.04 -19.21 25.45
CA THR A 35 0.64 -17.83 25.18
C THR A 35 -0.84 -17.63 25.50
N ALA A 36 -1.70 -18.60 25.15
CA ALA A 36 -3.12 -18.58 25.51
C ALA A 36 -3.34 -18.71 27.02
N LEU A 37 -2.55 -19.56 27.71
CA LEU A 37 -2.55 -19.69 29.16
C LEU A 37 -2.05 -18.41 29.84
N LEU A 38 -1.00 -17.78 29.34
CA LEU A 38 -0.52 -16.48 29.83
C LEU A 38 -1.56 -15.39 29.59
N LEU A 39 -2.27 -15.39 28.47
CA LEU A 39 -3.37 -14.46 28.20
C LEU A 39 -4.61 -14.73 29.08
N LEU A 40 -4.84 -15.98 29.48
CA LEU A 40 -5.92 -16.38 30.40
C LEU A 40 -5.58 -16.08 31.87
N LEU A 41 -4.33 -16.31 32.28
CA LEU A 41 -3.82 -16.09 33.64
C LEU A 41 -3.58 -14.60 33.92
N PHE A 42 -3.07 -13.85 32.94
CA PHE A 42 -2.92 -12.40 33.03
C PHE A 42 -4.12 -11.73 32.37
N LYS A 43 -5.17 -11.50 33.17
CA LYS A 43 -6.44 -10.80 32.84
C LYS A 43 -6.27 -9.30 32.51
N SER A 44 -5.15 -8.94 31.90
CA SER A 44 -4.76 -7.61 31.51
C SER A 44 -4.89 -7.49 30.01
N HIS A 45 -6.01 -6.91 29.55
CA HIS A 45 -6.21 -6.53 28.14
C HIS A 45 -5.02 -5.73 27.56
N LYS A 46 -4.23 -5.08 28.43
CA LYS A 46 -3.01 -4.35 28.05
C LYS A 46 -1.89 -5.27 27.57
N LEU A 47 -1.66 -6.44 28.16
CA LEU A 47 -0.59 -7.37 27.75
C LEU A 47 -0.91 -8.05 26.41
N GLY A 48 -2.16 -8.48 26.21
CA GLY A 48 -2.61 -9.02 24.92
C GLY A 48 -2.56 -7.98 23.80
N LEU A 49 -2.96 -6.74 24.08
CA LEU A 49 -2.79 -5.63 23.15
C LEU A 49 -1.31 -5.29 22.91
N SER A 50 -0.43 -5.37 23.91
CA SER A 50 1.01 -5.13 23.74
C SER A 50 1.68 -6.20 22.89
N LEU A 51 1.37 -7.49 23.07
CA LEU A 51 1.88 -8.56 22.23
C LEU A 51 1.33 -8.49 20.80
N ALA A 52 0.02 -8.26 20.64
CA ALA A 52 -0.58 -7.99 19.34
C ALA A 52 0.00 -6.72 18.69
N TYR A 53 0.36 -5.72 19.49
CA TYR A 53 1.02 -4.50 19.04
C TYR A 53 2.47 -4.73 18.63
N VAL A 54 3.22 -5.62 19.31
CA VAL A 54 4.60 -5.98 18.94
C VAL A 54 4.63 -6.83 17.68
N VAL A 55 3.76 -7.85 17.58
CA VAL A 55 3.63 -8.68 16.37
C VAL A 55 3.06 -7.88 15.20
N GLY A 56 2.07 -7.04 15.48
CA GLY A 56 1.49 -6.10 14.53
C GLY A 56 2.31 -4.82 14.34
N PHE A 57 3.44 -4.65 15.04
CA PHE A 57 4.21 -3.41 15.03
C PHE A 57 4.65 -3.00 13.63
N PRO A 58 5.13 -3.90 12.75
CA PRO A 58 5.47 -3.54 11.38
C PRO A 58 4.26 -2.98 10.61
N LEU A 59 3.06 -3.55 10.82
CA LEU A 59 1.80 -3.13 10.21
C LEU A 59 1.29 -1.82 10.81
N VAL A 60 1.36 -1.63 12.13
CA VAL A 60 1.02 -0.37 12.80
C VAL A 60 1.98 0.74 12.36
N LEU A 61 3.27 0.42 12.20
CA LEU A 61 4.25 1.38 11.75
C LEU A 61 3.99 1.79 10.29
N LEU A 62 3.70 0.84 9.40
CA LEU A 62 3.37 1.08 7.99
C LEU A 62 2.02 1.78 7.78
N CYS A 63 0.97 1.34 8.46
CA CYS A 63 -0.40 1.79 8.23
C CYS A 63 -0.83 2.97 9.11
N TRP A 64 -0.15 3.24 10.24
CA TRP A 64 -0.55 4.31 11.17
C TRP A 64 0.55 5.34 11.42
N LYS A 65 1.75 4.90 11.84
CA LYS A 65 2.82 5.87 12.14
C LYS A 65 3.43 6.48 10.90
N LEU A 66 3.58 5.73 9.79
CA LEU A 66 4.07 6.26 8.53
C LEU A 66 3.14 7.36 8.00
N PRO A 67 1.81 7.16 7.86
CA PRO A 67 0.91 8.21 7.41
C PRO A 67 0.92 9.43 8.36
N LYS A 68 0.90 9.20 9.68
CA LYS A 68 0.93 10.30 10.67
C LYS A 68 2.24 11.08 10.61
N PHE A 69 3.38 10.42 10.43
CA PHE A 69 4.69 11.07 10.28
C PHE A 69 4.81 11.83 8.95
N LEU A 70 4.23 11.29 7.87
CA LEU A 70 4.24 11.89 6.54
C LEU A 70 3.31 13.11 6.46
N ILE A 71 2.12 13.06 7.09
CA ILE A 71 1.23 14.20 7.29
C ILE A 71 1.94 15.28 8.14
N LYS A 72 2.67 14.89 9.18
CA LYS A 72 3.45 15.82 10.03
C LYS A 72 4.61 16.49 9.28
N LYS A 73 5.21 15.81 8.30
CA LYS A 73 6.23 16.37 7.38
C LYS A 73 5.63 17.30 6.30
N ARG A 74 4.32 17.55 6.30
CA ARG A 74 3.58 18.48 5.41
C ARG A 74 3.74 18.21 3.90
N SER A 75 4.30 17.08 3.47
CA SER A 75 4.46 16.79 2.04
C SER A 75 3.15 16.29 1.45
N SER A 76 2.44 17.15 0.73
CA SER A 76 1.24 16.85 -0.08
C SER A 76 1.50 15.68 -1.04
N LEU A 77 2.70 15.66 -1.63
CA LEU A 77 3.22 14.62 -2.51
C LEU A 77 3.13 13.19 -1.93
N LEU A 78 3.47 13.04 -0.65
CA LEU A 78 3.50 11.75 0.05
C LEU A 78 2.12 11.30 0.50
N VAL A 79 1.24 12.23 0.86
CA VAL A 79 -0.15 11.93 1.22
C VAL A 79 -0.93 11.44 0.01
N VAL A 80 -0.76 12.10 -1.14
CA VAL A 80 -1.37 11.68 -2.41
C VAL A 80 -0.77 10.37 -2.90
N GLY A 81 0.55 10.19 -2.77
CA GLY A 81 1.22 8.92 -3.07
C GLY A 81 0.71 7.77 -2.21
N LEU A 82 0.56 7.97 -0.90
CA LEU A 82 -0.02 6.99 0.02
C LEU A 82 -1.49 6.71 -0.26
N ALA A 83 -2.29 7.74 -0.55
CA ALA A 83 -3.68 7.56 -0.96
C ALA A 83 -3.76 6.76 -2.26
N GLY A 84 -2.82 6.98 -3.19
CA GLY A 84 -2.66 6.18 -4.40
C GLY A 84 -2.27 4.74 -4.16
N ILE A 85 -1.36 4.48 -3.22
CA ILE A 85 -1.04 3.12 -2.77
C ILE A 85 -2.27 2.45 -2.16
N ALA A 86 -2.96 3.12 -1.23
CA ALA A 86 -4.13 2.59 -0.55
C ALA A 86 -5.27 2.27 -1.53
N PHE A 87 -5.52 3.17 -2.49
CA PHE A 87 -6.52 2.96 -3.54
C PHE A 87 -6.10 1.87 -4.53
N GLY A 88 -4.80 1.81 -4.86
CA GLY A 88 -4.21 0.75 -5.67
C GLY A 88 -4.40 -0.63 -5.04
N ILE A 89 -4.14 -0.76 -3.74
CA ILE A 89 -4.39 -1.96 -2.95
C ILE A 89 -5.88 -2.31 -2.98
N GLY A 90 -6.77 -1.33 -2.73
CA GLY A 90 -8.22 -1.51 -2.73
C GLY A 90 -8.77 -2.06 -4.05
N SER A 91 -8.31 -1.53 -5.18
CA SER A 91 -8.73 -1.97 -6.53
C SER A 91 -8.22 -3.36 -6.92
N ARG A 92 -7.22 -3.89 -6.20
CA ARG A 92 -6.53 -5.15 -6.50
C ARG A 92 -6.71 -6.23 -5.42
N THR A 93 -7.59 -5.97 -4.46
CA THR A 93 -7.88 -6.88 -3.35
C THR A 93 -8.20 -8.30 -3.82
N ARG A 94 -9.03 -8.46 -4.86
CA ARG A 94 -9.41 -9.79 -5.37
C ARG A 94 -8.23 -10.62 -5.93
N PRO A 95 -7.50 -10.17 -6.98
CA PRO A 95 -6.39 -10.96 -7.51
C PRO A 95 -5.25 -11.13 -6.50
N PHE A 96 -5.01 -10.14 -5.63
CA PHE A 96 -4.02 -10.23 -4.56
C PHE A 96 -4.39 -11.30 -3.53
N THR A 97 -5.62 -11.29 -3.03
CA THR A 97 -6.09 -12.28 -2.04
C THR A 97 -6.09 -13.68 -2.62
N VAL A 98 -6.50 -13.85 -3.89
CA VAL A 98 -6.43 -15.16 -4.58
C VAL A 98 -4.98 -15.64 -4.66
N ALA A 99 -4.06 -14.80 -5.13
CA ALA A 99 -2.66 -15.19 -5.28
C ALA A 99 -1.99 -15.45 -3.92
N LEU A 100 -2.32 -14.67 -2.89
CA LEU A 100 -1.85 -14.92 -1.53
C LEU A 100 -2.39 -16.25 -0.97
N ALA A 101 -3.67 -16.55 -1.19
CA ALA A 101 -4.27 -17.81 -0.76
C ALA A 101 -3.60 -19.01 -1.45
N VAL A 102 -3.34 -18.92 -2.76
CA VAL A 102 -2.61 -19.96 -3.50
C VAL A 102 -1.18 -20.10 -2.97
N ALA A 103 -0.45 -19.00 -2.74
CA ALA A 103 0.90 -19.06 -2.17
C ALA A 103 0.92 -19.73 -0.79
N CYS A 104 -0.01 -19.39 0.10
CA CYS A 104 -0.11 -19.99 1.42
C CYS A 104 -0.45 -21.48 1.35
N LEU A 105 -1.39 -21.87 0.49
CA LEU A 105 -1.77 -23.27 0.28
C LEU A 105 -0.61 -24.07 -0.33
N SER A 106 0.10 -23.51 -1.30
CA SER A 106 1.32 -24.09 -1.87
C SER A 106 2.42 -24.28 -0.83
N GLY A 107 2.65 -23.28 0.03
CA GLY A 107 3.62 -23.40 1.13
C GLY A 107 3.25 -24.50 2.12
N PHE A 108 1.97 -24.62 2.48
CA PHE A 108 1.47 -25.70 3.33
C PHE A 108 1.64 -27.08 2.68
N MET A 109 1.31 -27.20 1.40
CA MET A 109 1.48 -28.44 0.64
C MET A 109 2.95 -28.89 0.57
N ILE A 110 3.88 -27.96 0.37
CA ILE A 110 5.33 -28.22 0.40
C ILE A 110 5.77 -28.72 1.79
N TYR A 111 5.18 -28.18 2.86
CA TYR A 111 5.53 -28.56 4.23
C TYR A 111 5.01 -29.94 4.63
N SER A 112 4.01 -30.48 3.93
CA SER A 112 3.44 -31.80 4.23
C SER A 112 4.42 -32.96 4.04
N LYS A 113 5.48 -32.76 3.23
CA LYS A 113 6.51 -33.76 2.85
C LYS A 113 5.99 -34.98 2.08
N GLU A 114 4.70 -35.04 1.81
CA GLU A 114 4.08 -36.07 0.98
C GLU A 114 4.32 -35.75 -0.49
N VAL A 115 4.92 -36.68 -1.22
CA VAL A 115 5.36 -36.51 -2.62
C VAL A 115 4.32 -35.83 -3.53
N PRO A 116 3.06 -36.29 -3.63
CA PRO A 116 2.08 -35.67 -4.53
C PRO A 116 1.74 -34.23 -4.13
N TRP A 117 1.65 -33.96 -2.82
CA TRP A 117 1.35 -32.63 -2.31
C TRP A 117 2.52 -31.67 -2.50
N VAL A 118 3.76 -32.12 -2.31
CA VAL A 118 4.94 -31.28 -2.55
C VAL A 118 5.03 -30.86 -4.02
N ILE A 119 4.80 -31.77 -4.97
CA ILE A 119 4.82 -31.46 -6.41
C ILE A 119 3.71 -30.44 -6.75
N ALA A 120 2.49 -30.65 -6.25
CA ALA A 120 1.38 -29.71 -6.43
C ALA A 120 1.70 -28.33 -5.81
N GLY A 121 2.33 -28.32 -4.63
CA GLY A 121 2.75 -27.10 -3.94
C GLY A 121 3.81 -26.32 -4.72
N ILE A 122 4.86 -26.98 -5.22
CA ILE A 122 5.88 -26.36 -6.08
C ILE A 122 5.23 -25.76 -7.33
N SER A 123 4.34 -26.51 -7.98
CA SER A 123 3.65 -26.07 -9.20
C SER A 123 2.78 -24.84 -8.96
N GLY A 124 1.99 -24.83 -7.87
CA GLY A 124 1.18 -23.69 -7.47
C GLY A 124 2.03 -22.46 -7.09
N MET A 125 3.19 -22.67 -6.47
CA MET A 125 4.11 -21.57 -6.12
C MET A 125 4.71 -20.92 -7.38
N VAL A 126 5.11 -21.73 -8.38
CA VAL A 126 5.61 -21.24 -9.67
C VAL A 126 4.52 -20.48 -10.42
N LEU A 127 3.29 -21.01 -10.49
CA LEU A 127 2.16 -20.31 -11.11
C LEU A 127 1.88 -18.97 -10.44
N THR A 128 1.93 -18.92 -9.10
CA THR A 128 1.72 -17.69 -8.34
C THR A 128 2.83 -16.67 -8.62
N LEU A 129 4.08 -17.11 -8.72
CA LEU A 129 5.20 -16.25 -9.10
C LEU A 129 5.04 -15.66 -10.50
N ILE A 130 4.70 -16.48 -11.49
CA ILE A 130 4.47 -16.01 -12.87
C ILE A 130 3.33 -15.00 -12.91
N TRP A 131 2.25 -15.26 -12.19
CA TRP A 131 1.10 -14.37 -12.07
C TRP A 131 1.49 -13.02 -11.47
N TRP A 132 2.20 -13.02 -10.34
CA TRP A 132 2.66 -11.80 -9.66
C TRP A 132 3.65 -11.01 -10.51
N LEU A 133 4.60 -11.68 -11.14
CA LEU A 133 5.57 -11.05 -12.03
C LEU A 133 4.86 -10.39 -13.21
N SER A 134 3.89 -11.07 -13.82
CA SER A 134 3.11 -10.54 -14.94
C SER A 134 2.31 -9.30 -14.55
N ILE A 135 1.56 -9.36 -13.45
CA ILE A 135 0.78 -8.21 -12.95
C ILE A 135 1.72 -7.03 -12.65
N THR A 136 2.78 -7.28 -11.88
CA THR A 136 3.68 -6.21 -11.42
C THR A 136 4.43 -5.58 -12.60
N THR A 137 4.85 -6.39 -13.59
CA THR A 137 5.51 -5.89 -14.81
C THR A 137 4.54 -5.06 -15.64
N ILE A 138 3.32 -5.54 -15.88
CA ILE A 138 2.29 -4.79 -16.62
C ILE A 138 2.02 -3.46 -15.93
N ASP A 139 1.97 -3.44 -14.61
CA ASP A 139 1.71 -2.24 -13.83
C ASP A 139 2.87 -1.25 -13.82
N LEU A 140 4.10 -1.74 -13.65
CA LEU A 140 5.31 -0.91 -13.69
C LEU A 140 5.53 -0.28 -15.08
N LEU A 141 5.15 -0.98 -16.14
CA LEU A 141 5.15 -0.46 -17.52
C LEU A 141 3.98 0.52 -17.75
N ARG A 142 2.90 0.38 -16.99
CA ARG A 142 1.72 1.26 -17.01
C ARG A 142 1.82 2.35 -15.94
N SER A 143 2.87 3.17 -15.99
CA SER A 143 3.11 4.33 -15.08
C SER A 143 1.86 5.22 -14.83
N ALA A 144 0.94 5.30 -15.80
CA ALA A 144 -0.31 6.04 -15.68
C ALA A 144 -1.47 5.32 -14.92
N ALA A 145 -1.25 4.19 -14.22
CA ALA A 145 -2.34 3.47 -13.53
C ALA A 145 -3.02 4.31 -12.43
N PHE A 146 -2.24 4.98 -11.58
CA PHE A 146 -2.77 5.88 -10.57
C PHE A 146 -3.47 7.09 -11.21
N ILE A 147 -2.84 7.70 -12.21
CA ILE A 147 -3.42 8.87 -12.91
C ILE A 147 -4.73 8.51 -13.62
N ARG A 148 -4.81 7.34 -14.28
CA ARG A 148 -6.06 6.85 -14.88
C ARG A 148 -7.12 6.54 -13.84
N ALA A 149 -6.74 6.01 -12.68
CA ALA A 149 -7.66 5.81 -11.57
C ALA A 149 -8.19 7.14 -11.04
N GLN A 150 -7.33 8.16 -10.89
CA GLN A 150 -7.72 9.53 -10.55
C GLN A 150 -8.63 10.13 -11.62
N LYS A 151 -8.30 10.02 -12.91
CA LYS A 151 -9.15 10.44 -14.04
C LYS A 151 -10.53 9.79 -13.97
N LYS A 152 -10.59 8.47 -13.75
CA LYS A 152 -11.85 7.74 -13.63
C LYS A 152 -12.65 8.17 -12.41
N PHE A 153 -11.99 8.41 -11.28
CA PHE A 153 -12.65 8.87 -10.06
C PHE A 153 -13.15 10.31 -10.19
N VAL A 154 -12.34 11.22 -10.72
CA VAL A 154 -12.70 12.61 -11.02
C VAL A 154 -13.86 12.63 -12.01
N ASN A 155 -13.77 11.92 -13.13
CA ASN A 155 -14.87 11.83 -14.10
C ASN A 155 -16.12 11.26 -13.44
N TRP A 156 -16.05 10.16 -12.69
CA TRP A 156 -17.20 9.62 -11.98
C TRP A 156 -17.80 10.61 -10.97
N ALA A 157 -16.96 11.32 -10.22
CA ALA A 157 -17.38 12.27 -9.19
C ALA A 157 -18.05 13.50 -9.84
N LEU A 158 -17.49 13.99 -10.94
CA LEU A 158 -17.98 15.14 -11.70
C LEU A 158 -19.18 14.80 -12.60
N GLU A 159 -19.22 13.62 -13.22
CA GLU A 159 -20.37 13.09 -13.99
C GLU A 159 -21.58 12.88 -13.10
N LYS A 160 -21.38 12.52 -11.83
CA LYS A 160 -22.44 12.52 -10.81
C LYS A 160 -22.92 13.91 -10.40
N LYS A 161 -22.44 14.95 -11.09
CA LYS A 161 -22.76 16.36 -10.90
C LYS A 161 -22.73 16.74 -9.43
N LEU A 162 -21.55 16.58 -8.81
CA LEU A 162 -21.29 17.00 -7.43
C LEU A 162 -21.80 18.43 -7.16
N ILE A 163 -21.72 19.30 -8.16
CA ILE A 163 -22.23 20.68 -8.12
C ILE A 163 -23.75 20.73 -7.99
N ASP A 164 -24.48 19.92 -8.77
CA ASP A 164 -25.96 19.85 -8.74
C ASP A 164 -26.50 19.27 -7.42
N LYS A 165 -25.66 18.56 -6.67
CA LYS A 165 -26.00 18.03 -5.33
C LYS A 165 -25.73 19.00 -4.19
N LEU A 166 -25.05 20.12 -4.44
CA LEU A 166 -24.90 21.16 -3.44
C LEU A 166 -26.27 21.80 -3.17
N PRO A 167 -26.60 22.09 -1.90
CA PRO A 167 -27.85 22.77 -1.60
C PRO A 167 -27.93 24.08 -2.40
N ALA A 168 -29.03 24.28 -3.13
CA ALA A 168 -29.31 25.58 -3.71
C ALA A 168 -29.53 26.59 -2.57
N PRO A 169 -28.89 27.77 -2.62
CA PRO A 169 -29.15 28.80 -1.62
C PRO A 169 -30.62 29.21 -1.69
N ILE A 170 -31.28 29.23 -0.53
CA ILE A 170 -32.54 29.96 -0.38
C ILE A 170 -32.13 31.43 -0.33
N MET A 171 -32.20 32.14 -1.45
CA MET A 171 -32.04 33.60 -1.43
C MET A 171 -33.22 34.19 -0.69
N PRO A 172 -33.01 35.00 0.35
CA PRO A 172 -34.10 35.76 0.90
C PRO A 172 -34.38 36.95 0.00
N ASP A 173 -35.64 37.08 -0.38
CA ASP A 173 -36.15 38.33 -0.92
C ASP A 173 -36.20 39.38 0.20
N ARG A 174 -36.22 40.67 -0.14
CA ARG A 174 -36.20 41.76 0.87
C ARG A 174 -37.34 41.67 1.89
N VAL A 175 -38.43 40.99 1.52
CA VAL A 175 -39.60 40.72 2.36
C VAL A 175 -39.40 39.49 3.26
N THR A 176 -38.73 38.44 2.76
CA THR A 176 -38.53 37.17 3.48
C THR A 176 -37.33 37.18 4.43
N ILE A 177 -36.38 38.12 4.32
CA ILE A 177 -35.33 38.33 5.35
C ILE A 177 -35.95 38.55 6.73
N LYS A 178 -37.08 39.27 6.80
CA LYS A 178 -37.73 39.61 8.08
C LYS A 178 -38.40 38.41 8.76
N SER A 179 -38.65 37.33 8.03
CA SER A 179 -39.28 36.10 8.52
C SER A 179 -38.29 34.94 8.66
N TRP A 180 -36.99 35.18 8.49
CA TRP A 180 -35.99 34.13 8.59
C TRP A 180 -35.84 33.64 10.02
N THR A 181 -35.95 32.32 10.18
CA THR A 181 -35.60 31.66 11.43
C THR A 181 -34.08 31.50 11.55
N ALA A 182 -33.59 31.23 12.77
CA ALA A 182 -32.18 30.90 12.98
C ALA A 182 -31.74 29.67 12.15
N ASP A 183 -32.65 28.74 11.87
CA ASP A 183 -32.39 27.56 11.06
C ASP A 183 -32.25 27.88 9.57
N ASP A 184 -32.99 28.86 9.05
CA ASP A 184 -32.87 29.29 7.65
C ASP A 184 -31.55 30.03 7.41
N ALA A 185 -31.17 30.91 8.35
CA ALA A 185 -29.86 31.57 8.35
C ALA A 185 -28.70 30.56 8.42
N LYS A 186 -28.85 29.51 9.23
CA LYS A 186 -27.87 28.42 9.34
C LYS A 186 -27.76 27.63 8.03
N LYS A 187 -28.87 27.26 7.40
CA LYS A 187 -28.88 26.56 6.11
C LYS A 187 -28.23 27.39 4.99
N TYR A 188 -28.52 28.69 4.95
CA TYR A 188 -27.89 29.61 3.99
C TYR A 188 -26.37 29.67 4.19
N ARG A 189 -25.92 29.89 5.44
CA ARG A 189 -24.50 29.90 5.80
C ARG A 189 -23.81 28.59 5.46
N ASP A 190 -24.42 27.45 5.81
CA ASP A 190 -23.81 26.13 5.60
C ASP A 190 -23.75 25.80 4.09
N SER A 191 -24.76 26.18 3.30
CA SER A 191 -24.72 26.05 1.82
C SER A 191 -23.58 26.87 1.21
N ALA A 192 -23.41 28.12 1.63
CA ALA A 192 -22.32 28.98 1.18
C ALA A 192 -20.96 28.38 1.56
N GLY A 193 -20.85 27.90 2.81
CA GLY A 193 -19.65 27.24 3.32
C GLY A 193 -19.27 26.00 2.52
N TYR A 194 -20.22 25.10 2.22
CA TYR A 194 -19.93 23.88 1.47
C TYR A 194 -19.45 24.17 0.04
N ARG A 195 -19.95 25.23 -0.60
CA ARG A 195 -19.50 25.65 -1.94
C ARG A 195 -18.06 26.19 -1.91
N VAL A 196 -17.76 27.05 -0.94
CA VAL A 196 -16.40 27.55 -0.71
C VAL A 196 -15.45 26.39 -0.42
N LEU A 197 -15.83 25.47 0.46
CA LEU A 197 -15.05 24.27 0.77
C LEU A 197 -14.81 23.40 -0.46
N LEU A 198 -15.83 23.19 -1.29
CA LEU A 198 -15.70 22.39 -2.50
C LEU A 198 -14.73 23.03 -3.50
N ALA A 199 -14.83 24.35 -3.74
CA ALA A 199 -13.92 25.06 -4.63
C ALA A 199 -12.45 24.91 -4.17
N HIS A 200 -12.17 25.17 -2.89
CA HIS A 200 -10.83 25.01 -2.32
C HIS A 200 -10.35 23.56 -2.31
N ALA A 201 -11.23 22.60 -2.06
CA ALA A 201 -10.89 21.18 -2.12
C ALA A 201 -10.51 20.74 -3.54
N LEU A 202 -11.21 21.21 -4.56
CA LEU A 202 -10.91 20.93 -5.96
C LEU A 202 -9.58 21.57 -6.40
N GLN A 203 -9.32 22.82 -6.01
CA GLN A 203 -8.05 23.50 -6.27
C GLN A 203 -6.87 22.82 -5.58
N PHE A 204 -7.04 22.48 -4.29
CA PHE A 204 -6.02 21.74 -3.54
C PHE A 204 -5.73 20.38 -4.17
N TRP A 205 -6.76 19.66 -4.63
CA TRP A 205 -6.58 18.39 -5.32
C TRP A 205 -5.87 18.56 -6.67
N ALA A 206 -6.22 19.60 -7.44
CA ALA A 206 -5.53 19.93 -8.68
C ALA A 206 -4.03 20.20 -8.44
N ALA A 207 -3.69 21.01 -7.43
CA ALA A 207 -2.32 21.30 -7.04
C ALA A 207 -1.55 20.04 -6.59
N CYS A 208 -2.19 19.23 -5.75
CA CYS A 208 -1.66 17.94 -5.29
C CYS A 208 -1.34 16.98 -6.44
N LEU A 209 -2.22 16.92 -7.46
CA LEU A 209 -2.03 16.05 -8.62
C LEU A 209 -0.91 16.57 -9.54
N ASP A 210 -0.81 17.90 -9.70
CA ASP A 210 0.26 18.53 -10.47
C ASP A 210 1.64 18.32 -9.82
N ASP A 211 1.72 18.44 -8.50
CA ASP A 211 2.93 18.14 -7.74
C ASP A 211 3.31 16.67 -7.84
N TYR A 212 2.34 15.76 -7.65
CA TYR A 212 2.57 14.31 -7.77
C TYR A 212 3.15 13.94 -9.13
N ARG A 213 2.70 14.61 -10.20
CA ARG A 213 3.23 14.44 -11.56
C ARG A 213 4.70 14.86 -11.68
N LYS A 214 5.06 16.00 -11.10
CA LYS A 214 6.41 16.59 -11.23
C LYS A 214 7.40 16.02 -10.22
N GLY A 215 6.92 15.40 -9.16
CA GLY A 215 7.74 14.89 -8.07
C GLY A 215 8.33 13.48 -8.30
N PRO A 216 9.39 13.12 -7.55
CA PRO A 216 10.01 11.79 -7.61
C PRO A 216 9.15 10.67 -7.00
N SER A 217 7.92 10.96 -6.54
CA SER A 217 7.05 9.99 -5.86
C SER A 217 6.79 8.74 -6.68
N VAL A 218 6.55 8.87 -7.98
CA VAL A 218 6.31 7.70 -8.85
C VAL A 218 7.53 6.79 -8.87
N VAL A 219 8.74 7.35 -8.88
CA VAL A 219 9.99 6.58 -8.80
C VAL A 219 10.10 5.85 -7.46
N ILE A 220 9.80 6.53 -6.35
CA ILE A 220 9.82 5.91 -5.01
C ILE A 220 8.83 4.75 -4.92
N LEU A 221 7.61 4.92 -5.45
CA LEU A 221 6.59 3.87 -5.48
C LEU A 221 7.03 2.66 -6.30
N ASN A 222 7.66 2.89 -7.45
CA ASN A 222 8.16 1.81 -8.30
C ASN A 222 9.32 1.05 -7.63
N ILE A 223 10.22 1.76 -6.92
CA ILE A 223 11.28 1.14 -6.12
C ILE A 223 10.68 0.27 -5.00
N MET A 224 9.67 0.77 -4.29
CA MET A 224 8.99 0.01 -3.23
C MET A 224 8.28 -1.24 -3.78
N ALA A 225 7.60 -1.13 -4.91
CA ALA A 225 6.96 -2.26 -5.57
C ALA A 225 7.98 -3.33 -5.99
N ALA A 226 9.12 -2.90 -6.54
CA ALA A 226 10.18 -3.81 -6.92
C ALA A 226 10.84 -4.52 -5.73
N LEU A 227 11.12 -3.80 -4.64
CA LEU A 227 11.65 -4.41 -3.42
C LEU A 227 10.68 -5.45 -2.84
N SER A 228 9.38 -5.15 -2.87
CA SER A 228 8.34 -6.12 -2.47
C SER A 228 8.35 -7.37 -3.35
N LEU A 229 8.46 -7.21 -4.67
CA LEU A 229 8.53 -8.32 -5.61
C LEU A 229 9.81 -9.15 -5.42
N THR A 230 10.97 -8.51 -5.21
CA THR A 230 12.22 -9.20 -4.88
C THR A 230 12.05 -10.05 -3.62
N PHE A 231 11.46 -9.50 -2.57
CA PHE A 231 11.20 -10.24 -1.33
C PHE A 231 10.33 -11.48 -1.56
N GLN A 232 9.30 -11.37 -2.41
CA GLN A 232 8.42 -12.50 -2.74
C GLN A 232 9.11 -13.56 -3.58
N ILE A 233 9.94 -13.17 -4.54
CA ILE A 233 10.77 -14.10 -5.33
C ILE A 233 11.67 -14.90 -4.39
N VAL A 234 12.37 -14.22 -3.49
CA VAL A 234 13.24 -14.88 -2.50
C VAL A 234 12.46 -15.90 -1.68
N LEU A 235 11.30 -15.53 -1.14
CA LEU A 235 10.49 -16.44 -0.32
C LEU A 235 9.93 -17.61 -1.12
N ALA A 236 9.42 -17.36 -2.32
CA ALA A 236 8.85 -18.40 -3.16
C ALA A 236 9.91 -19.41 -3.63
N PHE A 237 11.10 -18.94 -4.03
CA PHE A 237 12.21 -19.83 -4.35
C PHE A 237 12.76 -20.55 -3.12
N ALA A 238 12.69 -19.95 -1.91
CA ALA A 238 13.04 -20.66 -0.68
C ALA A 238 12.11 -21.86 -0.46
N PHE A 239 10.80 -21.67 -0.64
CA PHE A 239 9.83 -22.78 -0.57
C PHE A 239 10.03 -23.81 -1.69
N ILE A 240 10.26 -23.38 -2.92
CA ILE A 240 10.51 -24.29 -4.05
C ILE A 240 11.75 -25.15 -3.79
N ASN A 241 12.86 -24.54 -3.41
CA ASN A 241 14.10 -25.28 -3.13
C ASN A 241 13.96 -26.21 -1.92
N GLN A 242 13.24 -25.78 -0.86
CA GLN A 242 12.91 -26.67 0.25
C GLN A 242 12.05 -27.84 -0.20
N GLY A 243 11.07 -27.62 -1.07
CA GLY A 243 10.25 -28.67 -1.67
C GLY A 243 11.09 -29.67 -2.45
N VAL A 244 11.99 -29.20 -3.32
CA VAL A 244 12.92 -30.05 -4.07
C VAL A 244 13.80 -30.87 -3.11
N TYR A 245 14.33 -30.25 -2.06
CA TYR A 245 15.12 -30.94 -1.04
C TYR A 245 14.31 -32.01 -0.30
N SER A 246 13.03 -31.75 0.00
CA SER A 246 12.16 -32.73 0.66
C SER A 246 11.82 -33.93 -0.21
N LEU A 247 11.76 -33.75 -1.54
CA LEU A 247 11.55 -34.83 -2.50
C LEU A 247 12.81 -35.66 -2.70
N VAL A 248 13.93 -34.98 -2.99
CA VAL A 248 15.20 -35.62 -3.33
C VAL A 248 16.35 -34.82 -2.70
N PRO A 249 16.77 -35.18 -1.47
CA PRO A 249 17.83 -34.46 -0.76
C PRO A 249 19.17 -34.43 -1.51
N SER A 250 19.46 -35.45 -2.32
CA SER A 250 20.69 -35.55 -3.12
C SER A 250 20.82 -34.50 -4.23
N GLN A 251 19.77 -33.70 -4.48
CA GLN A 251 19.85 -32.56 -5.39
C GLN A 251 20.75 -31.43 -4.85
N TYR A 252 21.05 -31.43 -3.56
CA TYR A 252 21.87 -30.42 -2.91
C TYR A 252 23.04 -31.06 -2.17
N SER A 253 24.19 -30.39 -2.15
CA SER A 253 25.32 -30.70 -1.29
C SER A 253 25.51 -29.59 -0.26
N GLY A 254 25.81 -29.97 0.97
CA GLY A 254 26.04 -29.05 2.08
C GLY A 254 26.70 -29.78 3.25
N ALA A 255 27.50 -29.05 4.03
CA ALA A 255 28.23 -29.61 5.18
C ALA A 255 27.31 -29.94 6.37
N ALA A 256 26.11 -29.35 6.42
CA ALA A 256 25.12 -29.54 7.47
C ALA A 256 23.71 -29.68 6.88
N THR A 257 22.79 -30.30 7.64
CA THR A 257 21.38 -30.38 7.26
C THR A 257 20.79 -28.96 7.17
N PRO A 258 20.30 -28.52 5.99
CA PRO A 258 19.81 -27.17 5.82
C PRO A 258 18.52 -26.95 6.60
N ASP A 259 18.43 -25.80 7.28
CA ASP A 259 17.19 -25.32 7.87
C ASP A 259 16.45 -24.37 6.91
N TRP A 260 15.26 -23.92 7.29
CA TRP A 260 14.46 -22.98 6.49
C TRP A 260 15.24 -21.72 6.10
N TRP A 261 16.01 -21.16 7.03
CA TRP A 261 16.77 -19.93 6.80
C TRP A 261 17.92 -20.14 5.82
N THR A 262 18.50 -21.34 5.77
CA THR A 262 19.48 -21.72 4.76
C THR A 262 18.87 -21.61 3.35
N PHE A 263 17.62 -22.05 3.16
CA PHE A 263 16.93 -21.91 1.86
C PHE A 263 16.57 -20.46 1.53
N VAL A 264 16.20 -19.65 2.53
CA VAL A 264 15.97 -18.21 2.35
C VAL A 264 17.26 -17.50 1.94
N TYR A 265 18.37 -17.77 2.63
CA TYR A 265 19.67 -17.18 2.33
C TYR A 265 20.19 -17.63 0.96
N TYR A 266 20.11 -18.93 0.66
CA TYR A 266 20.41 -19.49 -0.65
C TYR A 266 19.60 -18.82 -1.76
N SER A 267 18.30 -18.62 -1.55
CA SER A 267 17.43 -18.01 -2.55
C SER A 267 17.71 -16.52 -2.71
N ALA A 268 18.00 -15.79 -1.62
CA ALA A 268 18.38 -14.38 -1.66
C ALA A 268 19.67 -14.15 -2.44
N ALA A 269 20.70 -14.98 -2.21
CA ALA A 269 21.93 -14.94 -2.98
C ALA A 269 21.68 -15.32 -4.45
N GLY A 270 20.90 -16.39 -4.68
CA GLY A 270 20.56 -16.91 -6.00
C GLY A 270 19.78 -15.92 -6.88
N THR A 271 19.01 -15.00 -6.30
CA THR A 271 18.31 -13.94 -7.05
C THR A 271 19.27 -13.07 -7.86
N TYR A 272 20.53 -12.94 -7.42
CA TYR A 272 21.57 -12.20 -8.13
C TYR A 272 22.68 -13.12 -8.66
N PHE A 273 22.35 -14.38 -8.95
CA PHE A 273 23.30 -15.44 -9.36
C PHE A 273 24.45 -15.68 -8.38
N GLY A 274 24.29 -15.29 -7.11
CA GLY A 274 25.25 -15.54 -6.05
C GLY A 274 25.30 -17.01 -5.64
N GLU A 275 26.38 -17.38 -4.98
CA GLU A 275 26.59 -18.71 -4.39
C GLU A 275 26.78 -18.61 -2.89
N VAL A 276 26.40 -19.67 -2.18
CA VAL A 276 26.50 -19.75 -0.73
C VAL A 276 27.15 -21.08 -0.36
N SER A 277 28.19 -21.04 0.47
CA SER A 277 28.92 -22.24 0.91
C SER A 277 28.08 -23.21 1.76
N ALA A 278 27.00 -22.72 2.38
CA ALA A 278 26.09 -23.52 3.19
C ALA A 278 25.25 -24.52 2.38
N LEU A 279 24.95 -24.22 1.11
CA LEU A 279 24.11 -25.07 0.26
C LEU A 279 24.46 -24.87 -1.22
N ALA A 280 24.91 -25.93 -1.89
CA ALA A 280 25.23 -25.92 -3.31
C ALA A 280 24.28 -26.86 -4.10
N PRO A 281 23.79 -26.45 -5.28
CA PRO A 281 23.00 -27.32 -6.13
C PRO A 281 23.91 -28.28 -6.89
N VAL A 282 23.60 -29.58 -6.86
CA VAL A 282 24.33 -30.62 -7.60
C VAL A 282 23.43 -31.30 -8.63
N GLY A 283 22.16 -31.49 -8.29
CA GLY A 283 21.19 -32.14 -9.17
C GLY A 283 20.47 -31.17 -10.11
N VAL A 284 19.93 -31.72 -11.19
CA VAL A 284 19.27 -30.96 -12.27
C VAL A 284 18.15 -30.06 -11.77
N LEU A 285 17.30 -30.53 -10.85
CA LEU A 285 16.16 -29.74 -10.36
C LEU A 285 16.63 -28.53 -9.54
N ALA A 286 17.65 -28.72 -8.69
CA ALA A 286 18.23 -27.64 -7.89
C ALA A 286 18.95 -26.60 -8.78
N ILE A 287 19.67 -27.05 -9.80
CA ILE A 287 20.33 -26.18 -10.79
C ILE A 287 19.30 -25.38 -11.57
N VAL A 288 18.27 -26.04 -12.11
CA VAL A 288 17.17 -25.37 -12.83
C VAL A 288 16.49 -24.35 -11.94
N SER A 289 16.18 -24.70 -10.68
CA SER A 289 15.60 -23.76 -9.73
C SER A 289 16.51 -22.56 -9.45
N LYS A 290 17.83 -22.73 -9.36
CA LYS A 290 18.80 -21.64 -9.18
C LYS A 290 18.84 -20.72 -10.40
N LEU A 291 18.87 -21.29 -11.60
CA LEU A 291 18.88 -20.52 -12.85
C LEU A 291 17.60 -19.68 -12.98
N PHE A 292 16.43 -20.27 -12.73
CA PHE A 292 15.18 -19.52 -12.75
C PHE A 292 15.14 -18.44 -11.65
N ASN A 293 15.66 -18.69 -10.46
CA ASN A 293 15.76 -17.67 -9.42
C ASN A 293 16.54 -16.44 -9.89
N GLY A 294 17.72 -16.65 -10.50
CA GLY A 294 18.52 -15.57 -11.06
C GLY A 294 17.85 -14.86 -12.24
N ILE A 295 17.20 -15.60 -13.15
CA ILE A 295 16.45 -15.02 -14.28
C ILE A 295 15.33 -14.12 -13.76
N PHE A 296 14.54 -14.58 -12.78
CA PHE A 296 13.48 -13.77 -12.17
C PHE A 296 14.05 -12.52 -11.50
N GLY A 297 15.18 -12.63 -10.81
CA GLY A 297 15.90 -11.48 -10.25
C GLY A 297 16.30 -10.44 -11.30
N VAL A 298 16.86 -10.88 -12.43
CA VAL A 298 17.19 -10.00 -13.57
C VAL A 298 15.95 -9.36 -14.16
N VAL A 299 14.86 -10.10 -14.34
CA VAL A 299 13.60 -9.53 -14.86
C VAL A 299 13.10 -8.43 -13.94
N VAL A 300 13.16 -8.60 -12.61
CA VAL A 300 12.76 -7.54 -11.66
C VAL A 300 13.66 -6.33 -11.77
N ALA A 301 14.99 -6.52 -11.78
CA ALA A 301 15.94 -5.43 -11.94
C ALA A 301 15.72 -4.67 -13.26
N GLY A 302 15.54 -5.40 -14.36
CA GLY A 302 15.23 -4.83 -15.68
C GLY A 302 13.92 -4.06 -15.67
N THR A 303 12.88 -4.58 -15.00
CA THR A 303 11.58 -3.90 -14.88
C THR A 303 11.70 -2.58 -14.12
N VAL A 304 12.55 -2.51 -13.07
CA VAL A 304 12.84 -1.24 -12.37
C VAL A 304 13.48 -0.22 -13.29
N ILE A 305 14.54 -0.62 -14.00
CA ILE A 305 15.28 0.26 -14.91
C ILE A 305 14.35 0.76 -16.01
N ILE A 306 13.61 -0.14 -16.67
CA ILE A 306 12.66 0.20 -17.72
C ILE A 306 11.58 1.13 -17.16
N SER A 307 11.05 0.86 -15.97
CA SER A 307 10.04 1.70 -15.35
C SER A 307 10.56 3.12 -15.07
N ILE A 308 11.79 3.28 -14.59
CA ILE A 308 12.42 4.59 -14.38
C ILE A 308 12.56 5.34 -15.71
N VAL A 309 13.09 4.67 -16.75
CA VAL A 309 13.29 5.27 -18.08
C VAL A 309 11.96 5.66 -18.73
N LEU A 310 10.98 4.77 -18.71
CA LEU A 310 9.64 5.03 -19.25
C LEU A 310 8.93 6.14 -18.48
N ASN A 311 9.10 6.20 -17.17
CA ASN A 311 8.49 7.25 -16.35
C ASN A 311 9.12 8.62 -16.65
N TYR A 312 10.45 8.68 -16.82
CA TYR A 312 11.12 9.91 -17.24
C TYR A 312 10.61 10.40 -18.62
N ARG A 313 10.33 9.46 -19.54
CA ARG A 313 9.76 9.78 -20.85
C ARG A 313 8.26 10.13 -20.79
N SER A 314 7.48 9.44 -19.96
CA SER A 314 6.02 9.68 -19.86
C SER A 314 5.71 10.99 -19.14
N VAL A 315 6.45 11.35 -18.09
CA VAL A 315 6.37 12.67 -17.44
C VAL A 315 6.58 13.81 -18.45
N ARG A 316 7.37 13.56 -19.51
CA ARG A 316 7.63 14.53 -20.58
C ARG A 316 6.62 14.51 -21.74
N ALA A 317 5.77 13.49 -21.82
CA ALA A 317 4.86 13.25 -22.96
C ALA A 317 3.35 13.36 -22.62
N ASP A 318 2.99 13.66 -21.37
CA ASP A 318 1.64 13.43 -20.85
C ASP A 318 0.62 14.54 -21.20
N ILE A 319 0.02 14.44 -22.39
CA ILE A 319 -1.13 15.25 -22.85
C ILE A 319 -2.42 14.90 -22.08
N ASP A 320 -2.52 13.67 -21.55
CA ASP A 320 -3.76 13.10 -21.00
C ASP A 320 -4.05 13.52 -19.54
N THR A 321 -2.99 13.90 -18.82
CA THR A 321 -3.02 14.26 -17.39
C THR A 321 -3.25 15.75 -17.18
N ASP A 322 -2.79 16.57 -18.13
CA ASP A 322 -3.18 17.98 -18.26
C ASP A 322 -4.70 18.14 -18.28
N GLY A 323 -5.40 17.19 -18.93
CA GLY A 323 -6.86 17.15 -18.96
C GLY A 323 -7.48 17.11 -17.57
N VAL A 324 -7.01 16.25 -16.66
CA VAL A 324 -7.62 16.08 -15.33
C VAL A 324 -7.39 17.29 -14.43
N VAL A 325 -6.16 17.82 -14.40
CA VAL A 325 -5.84 19.03 -13.64
C VAL A 325 -6.67 20.20 -14.18
N ARG A 326 -6.73 20.38 -15.50
CA ARG A 326 -7.57 21.43 -16.13
C ARG A 326 -9.05 21.24 -15.81
N THR A 327 -9.57 20.02 -15.82
CA THR A 327 -10.97 19.75 -15.45
C THR A 327 -11.23 20.14 -14.00
N LEU A 328 -10.37 19.74 -13.05
CA LEU A 328 -10.52 20.11 -11.64
C LEU A 328 -10.45 21.63 -11.43
N THR A 329 -9.48 22.31 -12.05
CA THR A 329 -9.35 23.78 -11.99
C THR A 329 -10.54 24.48 -12.62
N LYS A 330 -11.02 24.01 -13.78
CA LYS A 330 -12.19 24.57 -14.45
C LYS A 330 -13.45 24.39 -13.62
N THR A 331 -13.66 23.20 -13.05
CA THR A 331 -14.80 22.94 -12.17
C THR A 331 -14.73 23.79 -10.90
N ALA A 332 -13.54 23.99 -10.32
CA ALA A 332 -13.39 24.90 -9.18
C ALA A 332 -13.81 26.33 -9.55
N ALA A 333 -13.34 26.84 -10.70
CA ALA A 333 -13.72 28.16 -11.20
C ALA A 333 -15.24 28.27 -11.50
N GLU A 334 -15.86 27.21 -12.03
CA GLU A 334 -17.31 27.14 -12.23
C GLU A 334 -18.06 27.21 -10.89
N VAL A 335 -17.57 26.54 -9.83
CA VAL A 335 -18.16 26.63 -8.48
C VAL A 335 -18.01 28.04 -7.91
N GLU A 336 -16.86 28.69 -8.09
CA GLU A 336 -16.64 30.08 -7.66
C GLU A 336 -17.56 31.06 -8.39
N GLN A 337 -17.67 30.92 -9.71
CA GLN A 337 -18.50 31.79 -10.55
C GLN A 337 -19.98 31.61 -10.24
N THR A 338 -20.46 30.35 -10.17
CA THR A 338 -21.86 30.05 -9.84
C THR A 338 -22.20 30.48 -8.42
N SER A 339 -21.28 30.34 -7.47
CA SER A 339 -21.48 30.86 -6.12
C SER A 339 -21.51 32.39 -6.11
N SER A 340 -20.60 33.06 -6.81
CA SER A 340 -20.61 34.53 -6.88
C SER A 340 -21.93 35.06 -7.48
N ALA A 341 -22.44 34.41 -8.52
CA ALA A 341 -23.73 34.73 -9.12
C ALA A 341 -24.92 34.44 -8.18
N GLN A 342 -24.92 33.27 -7.51
CA GLN A 342 -26.00 32.84 -6.61
C GLN A 342 -26.00 33.51 -5.25
N TYR A 343 -24.91 34.16 -4.84
CA TYR A 343 -24.86 34.94 -3.61
C TYR A 343 -24.80 36.45 -3.87
N GLN A 344 -24.68 36.87 -5.13
CA GLN A 344 -24.49 38.27 -5.55
C GLN A 344 -23.33 38.97 -4.83
N LEU A 345 -22.31 38.19 -4.48
CA LEU A 345 -21.11 38.65 -3.78
C LEU A 345 -19.90 38.14 -4.54
N SER A 346 -18.78 38.86 -4.43
CA SER A 346 -17.51 38.28 -4.89
C SER A 346 -17.16 37.05 -4.03
N PHE A 347 -16.49 36.06 -4.60
CA PHE A 347 -16.12 34.84 -3.88
C PHE A 347 -15.31 35.13 -2.60
N ARG A 348 -14.37 36.08 -2.68
CA ARG A 348 -13.58 36.56 -1.53
C ARG A 348 -14.43 37.23 -0.44
N GLU A 349 -15.45 37.98 -0.85
CA GLU A 349 -16.37 38.60 0.10
C GLU A 349 -17.27 37.56 0.77
N LEU A 350 -17.69 36.52 0.04
CA LEU A 350 -18.43 35.38 0.59
C LEU A 350 -17.62 34.68 1.69
N GLU A 351 -16.33 34.44 1.47
CA GLU A 351 -15.41 33.89 2.48
C GLU A 351 -15.30 34.76 3.71
N THR A 352 -15.13 36.08 3.51
CA THR A 352 -14.99 37.04 4.61
C THR A 352 -16.26 37.08 5.46
N ARG A 353 -17.45 37.01 4.83
CA ARG A 353 -18.73 36.96 5.54
C ARG A 353 -18.96 35.62 6.24
N LEU A 354 -18.54 34.51 5.64
CA LEU A 354 -18.56 33.19 6.30
C LEU A 354 -17.64 33.17 7.52
N PHE A 355 -16.49 33.83 7.44
CA PHE A 355 -15.56 34.01 8.54
C PHE A 355 -16.21 34.77 9.71
N ALA A 356 -16.82 35.92 9.42
CA ALA A 356 -17.56 36.70 10.41
C ALA A 356 -18.75 35.92 11.00
N ALA A 357 -19.38 35.03 10.23
CA ALA A 357 -20.49 34.18 10.67
C ALA A 357 -20.07 32.94 11.49
N GLY A 358 -18.77 32.74 11.75
CA GLY A 358 -18.25 31.66 12.59
C GLY A 358 -18.53 30.26 12.06
N TRP A 359 -18.47 30.05 10.75
CA TRP A 359 -18.72 28.74 10.16
C TRP A 359 -17.67 27.69 10.58
N GLY A 360 -18.10 26.55 11.11
CA GLY A 360 -17.21 25.62 11.84
C GLY A 360 -16.08 24.97 11.02
N LEU A 361 -16.12 25.03 9.69
CA LEU A 361 -15.12 24.42 8.81
C LEU A 361 -14.13 25.45 8.19
N LEU A 362 -14.16 26.71 8.63
CA LEU A 362 -13.28 27.77 8.12
C LEU A 362 -11.79 27.45 8.26
N GLY A 363 -11.38 26.80 9.35
CA GLY A 363 -9.99 26.38 9.54
C GLY A 363 -9.52 25.40 8.47
N VAL A 364 -10.43 24.56 7.97
CA VAL A 364 -10.15 23.60 6.89
C VAL A 364 -10.10 24.32 5.54
N THR A 365 -11.02 25.25 5.27
CA THR A 365 -11.03 26.00 4.00
C THR A 365 -9.79 26.87 3.85
N HIS A 366 -9.41 27.63 4.89
CA HIS A 366 -8.18 28.42 4.85
C HIS A 366 -6.93 27.56 4.73
N TRP A 367 -6.90 26.40 5.40
CA TRP A 367 -5.80 25.47 5.27
C TRP A 367 -5.68 24.93 3.84
N LEU A 368 -6.79 24.59 3.19
CA LEU A 368 -6.82 24.15 1.79
C LEU A 368 -6.38 25.26 0.83
N ALA A 369 -6.93 26.47 0.99
CA ALA A 369 -6.63 27.64 0.18
C ALA A 369 -5.15 28.02 0.25
N ALA A 370 -4.62 28.20 1.47
CA ALA A 370 -3.22 28.53 1.69
C ALA A 370 -2.25 27.46 1.16
N ARG A 371 -2.70 26.20 1.07
CA ARG A 371 -1.90 25.11 0.51
C ARG A 371 -1.96 25.07 -1.01
N ALA A 372 -3.07 25.46 -1.62
CA ALA A 372 -3.15 25.64 -3.07
C ALA A 372 -2.32 26.86 -3.54
N GLU A 373 -2.39 27.97 -2.82
CA GLU A 373 -1.67 29.23 -3.13
C GLU A 373 -0.17 29.16 -2.79
N GLY A 374 0.21 28.65 -1.62
CA GLY A 374 1.63 28.51 -1.26
C GLY A 374 2.42 27.56 -2.17
N GLN A 375 1.72 26.76 -2.99
CA GLN A 375 2.31 25.92 -4.03
C GLN A 375 2.38 26.62 -5.41
N SER A 376 1.53 27.62 -5.68
CA SER A 376 1.59 28.44 -6.90
C SER A 376 2.67 29.53 -6.83
N GLU A 377 3.00 30.07 -5.66
CA GLU A 377 4.13 31.02 -5.51
C GLU A 377 5.51 30.35 -5.67
N GLN A 378 5.66 29.09 -5.24
CA GLN A 378 6.89 28.32 -5.51
C GLN A 378 7.11 28.08 -7.01
N TRP A 379 6.05 28.05 -7.82
CA TRP A 379 6.11 27.90 -9.28
C TRP A 379 6.59 29.18 -10.00
N SER A 380 6.32 30.37 -9.46
CA SER A 380 6.83 31.63 -10.01
C SER A 380 8.29 31.93 -9.63
N ALA A 381 8.77 31.39 -8.51
CA ALA A 381 10.14 31.60 -8.04
C ALA A 381 11.16 30.58 -8.60
N SER A 382 10.71 29.50 -9.24
CA SER A 382 11.57 28.45 -9.82
C SER A 382 11.64 28.47 -11.36
N LYS A 383 11.09 29.51 -11.99
CA LYS A 383 11.33 29.87 -13.40
C LYS A 383 12.32 31.01 -13.44
#